data_AF-A0AAD6A6M0-F1
#
_entry.id   AF-A0AAD6A6M0-F1
#
_cell.length_a   1.000
_cell.length_b   1.000
_cell.length_c   1.000
_cell.angle_alpha   90.00
_cell.angle_beta   90.00
_cell.angle_gamma   90.00
#
_symmetry.space_group_name_H-M   'P 1'
#
loop_
_entity.id
_entity.type
_entity.pdbx_description
1 polymer ?
#
loop_
_entity_poly.entity_id
_entity_poly.type
_entity_poly.pdbx_seq_one_letter_code
_entity_poly.pdbx_strand_id
1 'polypeptide(L)'
;MSRFEDCKHIIKVKSNTVGAAKSRQSGWQQIADSVNACNPGGSKRTWEQTKIKYKNIIQSANKKKKDQRRTGGGPPPAEFTPAEELALSNNEGRPLMVGVEGRFSTDPGGSSSHHLYIQGGPR
;
A
#
# COMPACT_ATOMS: atom_id res chain seq x y z
N MET A 1 -12.91 -6.68 22.72
CA MET A 1 -11.96 -5.82 21.96
C MET A 1 -11.13 -6.72 21.05
N SER A 2 -10.80 -6.28 19.83
CA SER A 2 -9.98 -7.08 18.89
C SER A 2 -8.52 -7.05 19.31
N ARG A 3 -7.80 -8.18 19.22
CA ARG A 3 -6.37 -8.27 19.58
C ARG A 3 -5.48 -7.27 18.84
N PHE A 4 -5.89 -6.88 17.64
CA PHE A 4 -5.21 -5.84 16.87
C PHE A 4 -5.25 -4.47 17.55
N GLU A 5 -6.39 -4.08 18.15
CA GLU A 5 -6.54 -2.77 18.79
C GLU A 5 -5.63 -2.66 20.02
N ASP A 6 -5.48 -3.74 20.79
CA ASP A 6 -4.54 -3.80 21.92
C ASP A 6 -3.09 -3.56 21.46
N CYS A 7 -2.67 -4.19 20.37
CA CYS A 7 -1.30 -4.10 19.86
C CYS A 7 -1.06 -2.89 18.92
N LYS A 8 -2.11 -2.13 18.58
CA LYS A 8 -2.07 -1.05 17.58
C LYS A 8 -1.05 0.03 17.91
N HIS A 9 -0.99 0.43 19.18
CA HIS A 9 -0.06 1.43 19.65
C HIS A 9 1.40 0.99 19.43
N ILE A 10 1.72 -0.29 19.66
CA ILE A 10 3.05 -0.88 19.43
C ILE A 10 3.37 -0.98 17.94
N ILE A 11 2.40 -1.45 17.13
CA ILE A 11 2.57 -1.70 15.71
C ILE A 11 2.78 -0.39 14.92
N LYS A 12 2.11 0.69 15.33
CA LYS A 12 2.17 1.99 14.64
C LYS A 12 3.33 2.89 15.12
N VAL A 13 4.09 2.53 16.16
CA VAL A 13 5.24 3.34 16.62
C VAL A 13 6.26 3.53 15.50
N LYS A 14 6.65 4.78 15.26
CA LYS A 14 7.74 5.15 14.35
C LYS A 14 9.08 5.14 15.11
N SER A 15 9.59 3.94 15.41
CA SER A 15 10.90 3.75 16.05
C SER A 15 11.70 2.64 15.36
N ASN A 16 13.02 2.82 15.29
CA ASN A 16 13.97 1.92 14.64
C ASN A 16 14.87 1.17 15.64
N THR A 17 14.64 1.34 16.95
CA THR A 17 15.43 0.65 17.97
C THR A 17 15.18 -0.86 17.92
N VAL A 18 16.18 -1.64 18.35
CA VAL A 18 16.06 -3.10 18.48
C VAL A 18 14.91 -3.47 19.42
N GLY A 19 14.75 -2.74 20.52
CA GLY A 19 13.63 -2.92 21.47
C GLY A 19 12.27 -2.70 20.82
N ALA A 20 12.11 -1.67 19.99
CA ALA A 20 10.88 -1.42 19.25
C ALA A 20 10.63 -2.49 18.16
N ALA A 21 11.68 -3.04 17.54
CA ALA A 21 11.54 -4.16 16.61
C ALA A 21 11.01 -5.42 17.32
N LYS A 22 11.61 -5.80 18.45
CA LYS A 22 11.17 -6.95 19.26
C LYS A 22 9.74 -6.79 19.78
N SER A 23 9.39 -5.59 20.26
CA SER A 23 8.04 -5.29 20.74
C SER A 23 6.99 -5.45 19.63
N ARG A 24 7.29 -4.96 18.41
CA ARG A 24 6.42 -5.15 17.25
C ARG A 24 6.29 -6.61 16.84
N GLN A 25 7.38 -7.38 16.86
CA GLN A 25 7.33 -8.81 16.59
C GLN A 25 6.41 -9.53 17.59
N SER A 26 6.54 -9.24 18.88
CA SER A 26 5.64 -9.78 19.92
C SER A 26 4.18 -9.38 19.68
N GLY A 27 3.90 -8.12 19.35
CA GLY A 27 2.55 -7.67 19.01
C GLY A 27 1.98 -8.43 17.80
N TRP A 28 2.77 -8.66 16.75
CA TRP A 28 2.33 -9.45 15.60
C TRP A 28 2.12 -10.93 15.94
N GLN A 29 2.94 -11.49 16.84
CA GLN A 29 2.76 -12.86 17.31
C GLN A 29 1.43 -13.01 18.05
N GLN A 30 1.13 -12.10 18.98
CA GLN A 30 -0.12 -12.11 19.74
C GLN A 30 -1.36 -12.04 18.83
N ILE A 31 -1.29 -11.27 17.74
CA ILE A 31 -2.37 -11.22 16.74
C ILE A 31 -2.45 -12.54 15.97
N ALA A 32 -1.32 -13.10 15.54
CA ALA A 32 -1.29 -14.37 14.82
C ALA A 32 -1.86 -15.52 15.69
N ASP A 33 -1.50 -15.56 16.97
CA ASP A 33 -2.00 -16.55 17.92
C ASP A 33 -3.52 -16.44 18.09
N SER A 34 -4.04 -15.22 18.24
CA SER A 34 -5.49 -14.97 18.30
C SER A 34 -6.21 -15.41 17.03
N VAL A 35 -5.64 -15.12 15.85
CA VAL A 35 -6.19 -15.56 14.56
C VAL A 35 -6.18 -17.09 14.42
N ASN A 36 -5.10 -17.73 14.89
CA ASN A 36 -4.95 -19.18 14.86
C ASN A 36 -5.85 -19.89 15.89
N ALA A 37 -6.17 -19.24 17.01
CA ALA A 37 -7.10 -19.74 18.02
C ALA A 37 -8.54 -19.73 17.50
N CYS A 38 -8.93 -18.68 16.75
CA CYS A 38 -10.24 -18.59 16.11
C CYS A 38 -10.40 -19.53 14.90
N ASN A 39 -9.31 -20.14 14.42
CA ASN A 39 -9.34 -21.10 13.30
C ASN A 39 -8.51 -22.36 13.62
N PRO A 40 -9.02 -23.23 14.52
CA PRO A 40 -8.26 -24.38 15.00
C PRO A 40 -7.97 -25.42 13.91
N GLY A 41 -8.89 -25.61 12.96
CA GLY A 41 -8.76 -26.57 11.86
C GLY A 41 -8.11 -26.03 10.57
N GLY A 42 -7.82 -24.73 10.51
CA GLY A 42 -7.15 -24.11 9.37
C GLY A 42 -5.62 -24.15 9.46
N SER A 43 -4.96 -23.86 8.35
CA SER A 43 -3.50 -23.69 8.32
C SER A 43 -3.08 -22.59 9.28
N LYS A 44 -2.11 -22.90 10.16
CA LYS A 44 -1.56 -21.94 11.11
C LYS A 44 -0.83 -20.83 10.37
N ARG A 45 -1.08 -19.58 10.77
CA ARG A 45 -0.39 -18.40 10.27
C ARG A 45 0.76 -18.03 11.17
N THR A 46 1.90 -17.69 10.58
CA THR A 46 3.01 -17.06 11.31
C THR A 46 2.72 -15.57 11.52
N TRP A 47 3.46 -14.94 12.46
CA TRP A 47 3.40 -13.49 12.66
C TRP A 47 3.79 -12.71 11.39
N GLU A 48 4.70 -13.26 10.57
CA GLU A 48 5.13 -12.67 9.31
C GLU A 48 4.01 -12.67 8.27
N GLN A 49 3.35 -13.81 8.08
CA GLN A 49 2.22 -13.94 7.16
C GLN A 49 1.06 -13.02 7.55
N THR A 50 0.80 -12.92 8.86
CA THR A 50 -0.22 -12.03 9.43
C THR A 50 0.11 -10.56 9.11
N LYS A 51 1.36 -10.15 9.35
CA LYS A 51 1.87 -8.82 9.01
C LYS A 51 1.79 -8.55 7.50
N ILE A 52 2.15 -9.50 6.65
CA ILE A 52 2.07 -9.37 5.19
C ILE A 52 0.63 -9.15 4.76
N LYS A 53 -0.32 -9.97 5.25
CA LYS A 53 -1.74 -9.82 4.91
C LYS A 53 -2.28 -8.45 5.31
N TYR A 54 -1.93 -7.98 6.51
CA TYR A 54 -2.27 -6.62 6.95
C TYR A 54 -1.74 -5.54 6.01
N LYS A 55 -0.46 -5.62 5.61
CA LYS A 55 0.14 -4.68 4.66
C LYS A 55 -0.57 -4.71 3.31
N ASN A 56 -0.91 -5.90 2.81
CA ASN A 56 -1.62 -6.06 1.54
C ASN A 56 -3.02 -5.42 1.60
N ILE A 57 -3.76 -5.60 2.70
CA ILE A 57 -5.07 -4.96 2.89
C ILE A 57 -4.94 -3.44 2.84
N ILE A 58 -3.97 -2.86 3.57
CA ILE A 58 -3.72 -1.41 3.55
C ILE A 58 -3.34 -0.92 2.15
N GLN A 59 -2.49 -1.66 1.45
CA GLN A 59 -2.08 -1.30 0.09
C GLN A 59 -3.27 -1.33 -0.87
N SER A 60 -4.09 -2.38 -0.84
CA SER A 60 -5.30 -2.49 -1.65
C SER A 60 -6.28 -1.34 -1.37
N ALA A 61 -6.53 -1.04 -0.09
CA ALA A 61 -7.41 0.04 0.31
C ALA A 61 -6.91 1.41 -0.18
N ASN A 62 -5.60 1.69 -0.03
CA ASN A 62 -4.99 2.92 -0.52
C ASN A 62 -4.99 3.02 -2.05
N LYS A 63 -4.77 1.90 -2.76
CA LYS A 63 -4.84 1.84 -4.22
C LYS A 63 -6.25 2.17 -4.69
N LYS A 64 -7.27 1.53 -4.12
CA LYS A 64 -8.67 1.78 -4.44
C LYS A 64 -9.05 3.23 -4.14
N LYS A 65 -8.68 3.79 -2.97
CA LYS A 65 -8.87 5.21 -2.65
C LYS A 65 -8.20 6.17 -3.64
N LYS A 66 -7.00 5.82 -4.14
CA LYS A 66 -6.33 6.58 -5.21
C LYS A 66 -7.12 6.51 -6.52
N ASP A 67 -7.59 5.32 -6.89
CA ASP A 67 -8.34 5.12 -8.13
C ASP A 67 -9.71 5.83 -8.09
N GLN A 68 -10.39 5.87 -6.93
CA GLN A 68 -11.61 6.67 -6.74
C GLN A 68 -11.40 8.18 -6.96
N ARG A 69 -10.19 8.70 -6.75
CA ARG A 69 -9.85 10.12 -6.97
C ARG A 69 -9.49 10.44 -8.43
N ARG A 70 -9.35 9.44 -9.31
CA ARG A 70 -8.95 9.59 -10.71
C ARG A 70 -10.12 9.53 -11.71
N THR A 71 -11.36 9.55 -11.24
CA THR A 71 -12.54 9.54 -12.12
C THR A 71 -12.77 10.92 -12.75
N GLY A 72 -12.09 11.17 -13.87
CA GLY A 72 -12.42 12.22 -14.83
C GLY A 72 -13.48 11.79 -15.84
N GLY A 73 -14.62 11.23 -15.37
CA GLY A 73 -15.76 10.85 -16.22
C GLY A 73 -16.02 9.34 -16.43
N GLY A 74 -15.46 8.46 -15.60
CA GLY A 74 -15.73 7.01 -15.62
C GLY A 74 -16.85 6.59 -14.65
N PRO A 75 -17.34 5.34 -14.73
CA PRO A 75 -18.40 4.81 -13.86
C PRO A 75 -18.05 4.90 -12.38
N PRO A 76 -19.05 4.92 -11.47
CA PRO A 76 -18.85 5.08 -10.04
C PRO A 76 -17.83 4.08 -9.50
N PRO A 77 -16.87 4.51 -8.67
CA PRO A 77 -15.90 3.58 -8.11
C PRO A 77 -16.57 2.53 -7.21
N ALA A 78 -16.07 1.29 -7.26
CA ALA A 78 -16.59 0.21 -6.42
C ALA A 78 -16.50 0.54 -4.93
N GLU A 79 -17.55 0.17 -4.17
CA GLU A 79 -17.65 0.36 -2.73
C GLU A 79 -16.58 -0.45 -1.97
N PHE A 80 -16.08 0.07 -0.85
CA PHE A 80 -15.10 -0.61 -0.01
C PHE A 80 -15.72 -1.79 0.73
N THR A 81 -14.99 -2.90 0.84
CA THR A 81 -15.39 -3.98 1.76
C THR A 81 -15.22 -3.52 3.22
N PRO A 82 -15.92 -4.13 4.19
CA PRO A 82 -15.77 -3.78 5.61
C PRO A 82 -14.32 -3.86 6.11
N ALA A 83 -13.52 -4.78 5.57
CA ALA A 83 -12.10 -4.90 5.89
C ALA A 83 -11.25 -3.77 5.29
N GLU A 84 -11.61 -3.28 4.11
CA GLU A 84 -10.95 -2.13 3.46
C GLU A 84 -11.28 -0.82 4.19
N GLU A 85 -12.53 -0.64 4.61
CA GLU A 85 -12.97 0.54 5.37
C GLU A 85 -12.25 0.63 6.72
N LEU A 86 -12.21 -0.48 7.47
CA LEU A 86 -11.44 -0.57 8.73
C LEU A 86 -9.95 -0.31 8.52
N ALA A 87 -9.39 -0.71 7.38
CA ALA A 87 -7.99 -0.45 7.07
C ALA A 87 -7.72 1.03 6.76
N LEU A 88 -8.67 1.73 6.13
CA LEU A 88 -8.58 3.16 5.85
C LEU A 88 -8.62 3.99 7.14
N SER A 89 -9.60 3.73 8.02
CA SER A 89 -9.71 4.41 9.31
C SER A 89 -8.48 4.16 10.19
N ASN A 90 -7.95 2.92 10.19
CA ASN A 90 -6.75 2.58 10.94
C ASN A 90 -5.45 3.17 10.36
N ASN A 91 -5.46 3.70 9.12
CA ASN A 91 -4.30 4.26 8.41
C ASN A 91 -4.37 5.78 8.17
N GLU A 92 -5.29 6.50 8.82
CA GLU A 92 -5.34 7.96 8.76
C GLU A 92 -4.01 8.59 9.19
N GLY A 93 -3.48 9.51 8.38
CA GLY A 93 -2.20 10.22 8.62
C GLY A 93 -0.96 9.69 7.89
N ARG A 94 -1.05 8.61 7.10
CA ARG A 94 0.04 8.22 6.19
C ARG A 94 -0.09 9.02 4.87
N PRO A 95 0.94 9.76 4.41
CA PRO A 95 0.85 10.49 3.16
C PRO A 95 0.47 9.55 2.02
N LEU A 96 -0.68 9.80 1.38
CA LEU A 96 -0.99 9.23 0.08
C LEU A 96 -0.07 9.91 -0.91
N MET A 97 0.81 9.16 -1.57
CA MET A 97 1.66 9.71 -2.63
C MET A 97 0.75 10.30 -3.72
N VAL A 98 0.63 11.62 -3.73
CA VAL A 98 -0.05 12.39 -4.77
C VAL A 98 0.76 12.18 -6.05
N GLY A 99 0.17 11.46 -7.00
CA GLY A 99 0.75 11.35 -8.33
C GLY A 99 0.75 12.72 -8.97
N VAL A 100 1.93 13.12 -9.47
CA VAL A 100 2.20 14.34 -10.24
C VAL A 100 1.04 14.73 -11.16
N GLU A 101 0.67 16.00 -11.08
CA GLU A 101 -0.31 16.66 -11.94
C GLU A 101 0.04 16.46 -13.42
N GLY A 102 -0.99 16.19 -14.22
CA GLY A 102 -0.85 15.81 -15.62
C GLY A 102 -0.14 16.88 -16.45
N ARG A 103 0.97 16.50 -17.09
CA ARG A 103 1.38 17.14 -18.34
C ARG A 103 0.69 16.39 -19.47
N PHE A 104 -0.41 16.95 -19.96
CA PHE A 104 -0.87 16.64 -21.31
C PHE A 104 0.14 17.27 -22.26
N SER A 105 1.03 16.44 -22.83
CA SER A 105 1.81 16.85 -23.99
C SER A 105 0.95 16.54 -25.20
N THR A 106 0.19 17.53 -25.65
CA THR A 106 -0.54 17.46 -26.92
C THR A 106 0.52 17.46 -28.02
N ASP A 107 0.80 16.30 -28.59
CA ASP A 107 1.54 16.17 -29.84
C ASP A 107 0.57 16.51 -30.99
N PRO A 108 0.99 17.35 -31.94
CA PRO A 108 0.62 17.05 -33.30
C PRO A 108 1.81 17.22 -34.25
N GLY A 109 2.46 16.10 -34.54
CA GLY A 109 2.59 15.62 -35.90
C GLY A 109 3.80 16.11 -36.69
N GLY A 110 4.20 15.27 -37.63
CA GLY A 110 4.97 15.70 -38.78
C GLY A 110 6.20 14.85 -39.08
N SER A 111 5.98 13.84 -39.91
CA SER A 111 6.79 13.58 -41.11
C SER A 111 8.25 13.12 -40.93
N SER A 112 8.43 11.83 -41.26
CA SER A 112 9.32 11.34 -42.32
C SER A 112 10.84 11.63 -42.29
N SER A 113 11.55 10.59 -42.72
CA SER A 113 12.87 10.58 -43.34
C SER A 113 14.03 10.27 -42.39
N HIS A 114 14.49 9.02 -42.37
CA HIS A 114 15.59 8.52 -43.20
C HIS A 114 16.94 9.17 -42.85
N HIS A 115 17.83 8.35 -42.27
CA HIS A 115 19.24 8.22 -42.64
C HIS A 115 20.08 9.51 -42.68
N LEU A 116 21.14 9.58 -41.85
CA LEU A 116 22.56 9.65 -42.30
C LEU A 116 23.49 10.65 -41.56
N TYR A 117 24.71 10.15 -41.31
CA TYR A 117 26.01 10.75 -40.95
C TYR A 117 26.25 11.32 -39.53
N ILE A 118 27.09 10.59 -38.78
CA ILE A 118 28.00 11.18 -37.79
C ILE A 118 29.16 11.83 -38.55
N GLN A 119 29.29 13.15 -38.44
CA GLN A 119 30.49 13.87 -38.82
C GLN A 119 30.77 14.93 -37.76
N GLY A 120 31.95 14.86 -37.14
CA GLY A 120 32.38 15.83 -36.13
C GLY A 120 33.78 15.51 -35.59
N GLY A 121 34.83 15.88 -36.32
CA GLY A 121 36.07 16.35 -35.71
C GLY A 121 35.94 17.84 -35.32
N PRO A 122 36.99 18.56 -34.88
CA PRO A 122 38.39 18.17 -34.71
C PRO A 122 38.97 18.49 -33.31
N ARG A 123 40.17 17.95 -33.02
CA ARG A 123 41.29 18.66 -32.37
C ARG A 123 42.58 17.89 -32.56
#